data_AF-A0A2M9BNM4-F1
#
_entry.id   AF-A0A2M9BNM4-F1
#
_cell.length_a   1.000
_cell.length_b   1.000
_cell.length_c   1.000
_cell.angle_alpha   90.00
_cell.angle_beta   90.00
_cell.angle_gamma   90.00
#
_symmetry.space_group_name_H-M   'P 1'
#
loop_
_entity.id
_entity.type
_entity.pdbx_description
1 polymer ?
#
loop_
_entity_poly.entity_id
_entity_poly.type
_entity_poly.pdbx_seq_one_letter_code
_entity_poly.pdbx_strand_id
1 'polypeptide(L)'
;MRTKPGLQAVLLPDQATAVTVVEPLLFRIYGKDNIVRQRPYEAYLIDGFWYVSGTLPNGCDGGVFEIILNAKDSQVLQVTHGK
;
A
#
# COMPACT_ATOMS: atom_id res chain seq x y z
N MET A 1 -10.21 -30.66 25.21
CA MET A 1 -9.19 -29.64 24.91
C MET A 1 -9.82 -28.61 23.97
N ARG A 2 -10.02 -27.36 24.41
CA ARG A 2 -10.40 -26.27 23.49
C ARG A 2 -9.10 -25.79 22.84
N THR A 3 -8.97 -25.96 21.53
CA THR A 3 -7.89 -25.35 20.75
C THR A 3 -7.95 -23.84 20.95
N LYS A 4 -6.84 -23.22 21.36
CA LYS A 4 -6.68 -21.76 21.27
C LYS A 4 -6.98 -21.38 19.82
N PRO A 5 -7.85 -20.40 19.53
CA PRO A 5 -7.94 -19.87 18.17
C PRO A 5 -6.53 -19.40 17.83
N GLY A 6 -5.89 -20.02 16.84
CA GLY A 6 -4.66 -19.45 16.30
C GLY A 6 -4.97 -18.01 15.94
N LEU A 7 -4.20 -17.05 16.46
CA LEU A 7 -4.32 -15.67 16.03
C LEU A 7 -4.19 -15.68 14.50
N GLN A 8 -5.31 -15.57 13.78
CA GLN A 8 -5.26 -15.13 12.40
C GLN A 8 -5.02 -13.64 12.46
N ALA A 9 -3.79 -13.26 12.86
CA ALA A 9 -3.39 -11.88 12.94
C ALA A 9 -3.32 -11.33 11.51
N VAL A 10 -4.02 -10.23 11.28
CA VAL A 10 -3.87 -9.43 10.06
C VAL A 10 -2.49 -8.79 10.11
N LEU A 11 -1.62 -9.07 9.12
CA LEU A 11 -0.25 -8.53 9.10
C LEU A 11 -0.22 -7.01 8.91
N LEU A 12 -1.22 -6.44 8.24
CA LEU A 12 -1.35 -5.01 7.98
C LEU A 12 -2.58 -4.47 8.72
N PRO A 13 -2.51 -4.27 10.06
CA PRO A 13 -3.67 -3.92 10.88
C PRO A 13 -4.14 -2.47 10.69
N ASP A 14 -3.28 -1.60 10.17
CA ASP A 14 -3.55 -0.18 10.02
C ASP A 14 -2.84 0.42 8.79
N GLN A 15 -3.26 1.64 8.44
CA GLN A 15 -2.71 2.41 7.32
C GLN A 15 -1.21 2.65 7.44
N ALA A 16 -0.70 2.94 8.65
CA ALA A 16 0.71 3.24 8.86
C ALA A 16 1.59 2.02 8.54
N THR A 17 1.13 0.83 8.92
CA THR A 17 1.79 -0.43 8.62
C THR A 17 1.74 -0.74 7.12
N ALA A 18 0.57 -0.59 6.49
CA ALA A 18 0.43 -0.78 5.04
C ALA A 18 1.37 0.13 4.24
N VAL A 19 1.41 1.43 4.57
CA VAL A 19 2.31 2.41 3.93
C VAL A 19 3.79 2.04 4.12
N THR A 20 4.18 1.63 5.33
CA THR A 20 5.57 1.24 5.63
C THR A 20 6.02 0.02 4.83
N VAL A 21 5.10 -0.92 4.55
CA VAL A 21 5.38 -2.14 3.78
C VAL A 21 5.52 -1.87 2.28
N VAL A 22 4.74 -0.94 1.71
CA VAL A 22 4.75 -0.69 0.25
C VAL A 22 5.94 0.15 -0.22
N GLU A 23 6.44 1.07 0.62
CA GLU A 23 7.49 2.00 0.20
C GLU A 23 8.76 1.32 -0.33
N PRO A 24 9.37 0.34 0.37
CA PRO A 24 10.57 -0.32 -0.15
C PRO A 24 10.33 -1.03 -1.48
N LEU A 25 9.14 -1.58 -1.70
CA LEU A 25 8.77 -2.22 -2.96
C LEU A 25 8.71 -1.19 -4.09
N LEU A 26 7.98 -0.09 -3.87
CA LEU A 26 7.82 0.99 -4.83
C LEU A 26 9.14 1.72 -5.10
N PHE A 27 10.01 1.88 -4.11
CA PHE A 27 11.35 2.45 -4.27
C PHE A 27 12.19 1.64 -5.26
N ARG A 28 12.09 0.30 -5.23
CA ARG A 28 12.80 -0.56 -6.18
C ARG A 28 12.23 -0.49 -7.59
N ILE A 29 10.93 -0.28 -7.74
CA ILE A 29 10.25 -0.26 -9.05
C ILE A 29 10.38 1.11 -9.72
N TYR A 30 10.16 2.20 -8.97
CA TYR A 30 9.97 3.55 -9.50
C TYR A 30 10.97 4.59 -8.99
N GLY A 31 11.88 4.20 -8.09
CA GLY A 31 12.87 5.10 -7.49
C GLY A 31 12.34 5.83 -6.25
N LYS A 32 13.19 5.97 -5.23
CA LYS A 32 12.82 6.57 -3.93
C LYS A 32 12.29 7.99 -4.05
N ASP A 33 13.02 8.87 -4.75
CA ASP A 33 12.66 10.29 -4.85
C ASP A 33 11.32 10.49 -5.57
N ASN A 34 11.04 9.64 -6.57
CA ASN A 34 9.78 9.66 -7.29
C ASN A 34 8.59 9.22 -6.43
N ILE A 35 8.78 8.29 -5.50
CA ILE A 35 7.71 7.83 -4.61
C ILE A 35 7.52 8.81 -3.44
N VAL A 36 8.60 9.29 -2.82
CA VAL A 36 8.53 10.22 -1.69
C VAL A 36 7.84 11.54 -2.06
N ARG A 37 8.02 12.04 -3.29
CA ARG A 37 7.34 13.28 -3.76
C ARG A 37 5.83 13.15 -3.94
N GLN A 38 5.29 11.92 -3.96
CA GLN A 38 3.85 11.65 -4.10
C GLN A 38 3.14 11.61 -2.75
N ARG A 39 3.82 11.97 -1.65
CA ARG A 39 3.19 12.10 -0.33
C ARG A 39 2.32 13.36 -0.26
N PRO A 40 1.29 13.40 0.62
CA PRO A 40 0.81 12.30 1.45
C PRO A 40 0.21 11.18 0.60
N TYR A 41 0.31 9.94 1.05
CA TYR A 41 -0.35 8.83 0.36
C TYR A 41 -1.77 8.68 0.87
N GLU A 42 -2.66 8.32 -0.04
CA GLU A 42 -4.00 7.85 0.28
C GLU A 42 -3.94 6.35 0.55
N ALA A 43 -4.66 5.88 1.58
CA ALA A 43 -4.71 4.46 1.91
C ALA A 43 -6.06 4.08 2.47
N TYR A 44 -6.68 3.07 1.87
CA TYR A 44 -8.03 2.64 2.21
C TYR A 44 -8.06 1.12 2.39
N LEU A 45 -8.65 0.66 3.50
CA LEU A 45 -8.93 -0.74 3.74
C LEU A 45 -10.33 -1.08 3.23
N ILE A 46 -10.42 -1.91 2.19
CA ILE A 46 -11.66 -2.28 1.52
C ILE A 46 -11.70 -3.80 1.41
N ASP A 47 -12.70 -4.43 2.02
CA ASP A 47 -12.94 -5.88 1.96
C ASP A 47 -11.70 -6.75 2.28
N GLY A 48 -10.86 -6.29 3.22
CA GLY A 48 -9.64 -7.01 3.63
C GLY A 48 -8.41 -6.75 2.74
N PHE A 49 -8.50 -5.79 1.82
CA PHE A 49 -7.40 -5.35 0.96
C PHE A 49 -7.05 -3.89 1.23
N TRP A 50 -5.76 -3.61 1.32
CA TRP A 50 -5.24 -2.26 1.32
C TRP A 50 -5.06 -1.79 -0.12
N TYR A 51 -5.75 -0.72 -0.48
CA TYR A 51 -5.39 0.12 -1.62
C TYR A 51 -4.55 1.28 -1.12
N VAL A 52 -3.36 1.49 -1.70
CA VAL A 52 -2.49 2.62 -1.38
C VAL A 52 -2.11 3.33 -2.67
N SER A 53 -2.25 4.65 -2.70
CA SER A 53 -1.86 5.46 -3.87
C SER A 53 -1.10 6.71 -3.48
N GLY A 54 -0.30 7.19 -4.43
CA GLY A 54 0.29 8.52 -4.33
C GLY A 54 -0.75 9.62 -4.49
N THR A 55 -0.36 10.85 -4.13
CA THR A 55 -1.12 12.07 -4.43
C THR A 55 -0.40 12.85 -5.53
N LEU A 56 -1.14 13.25 -6.56
CA LEU A 56 -0.62 14.09 -7.62
C LEU A 56 -0.74 15.57 -7.22
N PRO A 57 0.35 16.35 -7.16
CA PRO A 57 0.26 17.78 -6.90
C PRO A 57 -0.52 18.50 -8.01
N ASN A 58 -1.27 19.54 -7.61
CA ASN A 58 -2.01 20.37 -8.56
C ASN A 58 -1.07 20.96 -9.62
N GLY A 59 -1.46 20.86 -10.90
CA GLY A 59 -0.69 21.40 -12.02
C GLY A 59 0.45 20.51 -12.51
N CYS A 60 0.56 19.27 -12.02
CA CYS A 60 1.47 18.27 -12.58
C CYS A 60 0.77 17.41 -13.64
N ASP A 61 1.44 17.22 -14.78
CA ASP A 61 1.06 16.20 -15.75
C ASP A 61 1.71 14.86 -15.39
N GLY A 62 0.93 13.79 -15.43
CA GLY A 62 1.39 12.44 -15.15
C GLY A 62 0.40 11.68 -14.29
N GLY A 63 0.90 10.57 -13.73
CA GLY A 63 0.15 9.66 -12.87
C GLY A 63 0.85 9.44 -11.53
N VAL A 64 0.18 8.72 -10.65
CA VAL A 64 0.71 8.29 -9.35
C VAL A 64 0.85 6.76 -9.32
N PHE A 65 1.58 6.25 -8.34
CA PHE A 65 1.54 4.83 -8.07
C PHE A 65 0.18 4.45 -7.48
N GLU A 66 -0.23 3.21 -7.73
CA GLU A 66 -1.31 2.52 -7.05
C GLU A 66 -0.85 1.10 -6.73
N ILE A 67 -1.15 0.62 -5.54
CA ILE A 67 -0.80 -0.74 -5.11
C ILE A 67 -1.92 -1.34 -4.27
N ILE A 68 -2.24 -2.60 -4.54
CA ILE A 68 -3.26 -3.37 -3.81
C ILE A 68 -2.58 -4.54 -3.11
N LEU A 69 -2.81 -4.67 -1.80
CA LEU A 69 -2.26 -5.74 -0.97
C LEU A 69 -3.34 -6.42 -0.14
N ASN A 70 -3.21 -7.72 0.06
CA ASN A 70 -4.02 -8.44 1.03
C ASN A 70 -3.59 -8.04 2.45
N ALA A 71 -4.51 -7.52 3.26
CA ALA A 71 -4.19 -7.06 4.62
C ALA A 71 -3.72 -8.21 5.52
N LYS A 72 -4.17 -9.44 5.26
CA LYS A 72 -3.88 -10.61 6.09
C LYS A 72 -2.43 -11.06 5.95
N ASP A 73 -1.92 -11.16 4.73
CA ASP A 73 -0.62 -11.82 4.45
C ASP A 73 0.35 -10.93 3.66
N SER A 74 0.01 -9.67 3.40
CA SER A 74 0.81 -8.70 2.63
C SER A 74 1.09 -9.12 1.19
N GLN A 75 0.36 -10.10 0.64
CA GLN A 75 0.47 -10.45 -0.77
C GLN A 75 0.10 -9.24 -1.63
N VAL A 76 1.02 -8.81 -2.50
CA VAL A 76 0.76 -7.79 -3.50
C VAL A 76 -0.07 -8.42 -4.62
N LEU A 77 -1.28 -7.88 -4.86
CA LEU A 77 -2.16 -8.34 -5.93
C LEU A 77 -1.94 -7.54 -7.21
N GLN A 78 -1.67 -6.24 -7.09
CA GLN A 78 -1.52 -5.34 -8.21
C GLN A 78 -0.58 -4.19 -7.88
N VAL A 79 0.23 -3.79 -8.87
CA VAL A 79 0.99 -2.55 -8.87
C VAL A 79 0.79 -1.88 -10.21
N THR A 80 0.30 -0.64 -10.21
CA THR A 80 0.10 0.18 -11.40
C THR A 80 0.71 1.56 -11.20
N HIS A 81 1.00 2.24 -12.30
CA HIS A 81 1.42 3.64 -12.29
C HIS A 81 0.72 4.34 -13.45
N GLY A 82 -0.25 5.21 -13.14
CA GLY A 82 -1.21 5.68 -14.12
C GLY A 82 -1.92 6.96 -13.70
N LYS A 83 -2.67 7.51 -14.65
CA LYS A 83 -3.50 8.70 -14.51
C LYS A 83 -4.95 8.31 -14.78
#